data_AF-A0A2X2RG73-F1
#
_entry.id   AF-A0A2X2RG73-F1
#
_cell.length_a   1.000
_cell.length_b   1.000
_cell.length_c   1.000
_cell.angle_alpha   90.00
_cell.angle_beta   90.00
_cell.angle_gamma   90.00
#
_symmetry.space_group_name_H-M   'P 1'
#
loop_
_entity.id
_entity.type
_entity.pdbx_description
1 polymer ?
#
loop_
_entity_poly.entity_id
_entity_poly.type
_entity_poly.pdbx_seq_one_letter_code
_entity_poly.pdbx_strand_id
1 'polypeptide(L)'
;MKHFLITLLLCVPSLHAQNPLEGEWITNSLLGNFKEEYQNLLVLTQKEGERVGYATVFDKNDKNQYRSYYFAPCGNDCFPSVSGTFKLIAPSYVRLNALKFVQSGDCKSKNKTLHNDTADYYIYKVSNKKIFLVKSASRNEKEDKEKAKNYLLVTDIKDNVVYNRKQKMKVEAKSIGPLPAQIEKYTTDILQLKKFKIIIYNQLRGIAAWVFAVKDLTTGAITYVIQENYIDIKDKEVARFFDCSEAEMKKFRQ
;
A
#
# COMPACT_ATOMS: atom_id res chain seq x y z
N MET A 1 49.27 -28.78 -35.38
CA MET A 1 48.15 -28.58 -34.44
C MET A 1 47.60 -27.18 -34.66
N LYS A 2 46.44 -27.04 -35.33
CA LYS A 2 45.78 -25.75 -35.53
C LYS A 2 44.77 -25.55 -34.39
N HIS A 3 45.05 -24.62 -33.49
CA HIS A 3 44.10 -24.23 -32.44
C HIS A 3 43.00 -23.37 -33.08
N PHE A 4 41.79 -23.94 -33.22
CA PHE A 4 40.60 -23.17 -33.51
C PHE A 4 40.17 -22.45 -32.22
N LEU A 5 40.34 -21.13 -32.20
CA LEU A 5 39.79 -20.28 -31.15
C LEU A 5 38.29 -20.12 -31.43
N ILE A 6 37.45 -20.85 -30.70
CA ILE A 6 36.00 -20.68 -30.76
C ILE A 6 35.66 -19.48 -29.86
N THR A 7 35.47 -18.32 -30.47
CA THR A 7 34.87 -17.15 -29.80
C THR A 7 33.38 -17.44 -29.60
N LEU A 8 33.02 -17.85 -28.39
CA LEU A 8 31.64 -17.97 -27.94
C LEU A 8 31.05 -16.54 -27.83
N LEU A 9 30.42 -16.05 -28.90
CA LEU A 9 29.56 -14.87 -28.82
C LEU A 9 28.39 -15.21 -27.89
N LEU A 10 28.49 -14.81 -26.63
CA LEU A 10 27.35 -14.73 -25.73
C LEU A 10 26.43 -13.63 -26.28
N CYS A 11 25.53 -14.01 -27.18
CA CYS A 11 24.31 -13.25 -27.44
C CYS A 11 23.49 -13.26 -26.15
N VAL A 12 23.80 -12.36 -25.23
CA VAL A 12 22.88 -11.98 -24.16
C VAL A 12 21.70 -11.36 -24.89
N PRO A 13 20.49 -11.97 -24.90
CA PRO A 13 19.34 -11.26 -25.43
C PRO A 13 19.25 -9.96 -24.64
N SER A 14 19.29 -8.82 -25.34
CA SER A 14 18.94 -7.55 -24.72
C SER A 14 17.47 -7.68 -24.31
N LEU A 15 17.26 -8.16 -23.09
CA LEU A 15 16.03 -7.97 -22.37
C LEU A 15 15.86 -6.46 -22.31
N HIS A 16 15.18 -5.90 -23.31
CA HIS A 16 14.53 -4.62 -23.17
C HIS A 16 13.66 -4.81 -21.94
N ALA A 17 14.12 -4.28 -20.81
CA ALA A 17 13.45 -4.42 -19.54
C ALA A 17 12.07 -3.79 -19.71
N GLN A 18 11.06 -4.63 -19.98
CA GLN A 18 9.68 -4.19 -20.08
C GLN A 18 9.36 -3.48 -18.78
N ASN A 19 8.86 -2.26 -18.87
CA ASN A 19 8.46 -1.48 -17.70
C ASN A 19 7.40 -2.29 -16.95
N PRO A 20 7.67 -2.79 -15.73
CA PRO A 20 6.75 -3.69 -15.04
C PRO A 20 5.45 -2.99 -14.63
N LEU A 21 5.39 -1.66 -14.72
CA LEU A 21 4.22 -0.86 -14.37
C LEU A 21 3.33 -0.56 -15.57
N GLU A 22 3.77 -0.82 -16.81
CA GLU A 22 2.99 -0.51 -18.01
C GLU A 22 1.57 -1.08 -17.93
N GLY A 23 0.58 -0.27 -18.31
CA GLY A 23 -0.81 -0.67 -18.35
C GLY A 23 -1.68 -0.06 -17.25
N GLU A 24 -2.91 -0.57 -17.15
CA GLU A 24 -3.90 -0.15 -16.17
C GLU A 24 -3.91 -1.08 -14.95
N TRP A 25 -3.83 -0.48 -13.78
CA TRP A 25 -3.84 -1.17 -12.49
C TRP A 25 -4.94 -0.60 -11.60
N ILE A 26 -5.65 -1.47 -10.89
CA ILE A 26 -6.45 -1.08 -9.74
C ILE A 26 -5.50 -0.74 -8.59
N THR A 27 -5.71 0.41 -7.98
CA THR A 27 -4.89 0.90 -6.87
C THR A 27 -5.69 1.04 -5.57
N ASN A 28 -5.00 0.90 -4.43
CA ASN A 28 -5.60 1.10 -3.11
C ASN A 28 -5.95 2.56 -2.81
N SER A 29 -5.31 3.51 -3.51
CA SER A 29 -5.56 4.94 -3.39
C SER A 29 -5.22 5.66 -4.70
N LEU A 30 -5.54 6.96 -4.76
CA LEU A 30 -4.92 7.85 -5.74
C LEU A 30 -3.41 7.92 -5.50
N LEU A 31 -2.65 7.96 -6.59
CA LEU A 31 -1.20 8.18 -6.55
C LEU A 31 -0.92 9.69 -6.58
N GLY A 32 -0.57 10.22 -5.42
CA GLY A 32 -0.31 11.62 -5.17
C GLY A 32 -0.37 11.91 -3.67
N ASN A 33 -0.03 13.13 -3.29
CA ASN A 33 0.26 13.51 -1.90
C ASN A 33 1.25 12.53 -1.24
N PHE A 34 2.35 12.23 -1.93
CA PHE A 34 3.28 11.17 -1.57
C PHE A 34 3.97 11.37 -0.22
N LYS A 35 3.83 12.54 0.41
CA LYS A 35 4.33 12.80 1.78
C LYS A 35 3.57 12.02 2.84
N GLU A 36 2.31 11.67 2.58
CA GLU A 36 1.43 11.00 3.56
C GLU A 36 1.83 9.55 3.84
N GLU A 37 1.48 9.07 5.03
CA GLU A 37 1.83 7.70 5.46
C GLU A 37 1.06 6.62 4.69
N TYR A 38 -0.18 6.88 4.26
CA TYR A 38 -0.94 5.92 3.46
C TYR A 38 -0.33 5.69 2.06
N GLN A 39 0.60 6.57 1.64
CA GLN A 39 1.40 6.40 0.43
C GLN A 39 2.68 5.58 0.66
N ASN A 40 2.89 5.03 1.86
CA ASN A 40 4.05 4.16 2.16
C ASN A 40 3.98 2.80 1.43
N LEU A 41 2.78 2.37 1.04
CA LEU A 41 2.53 1.20 0.19
C LEU A 41 1.45 1.54 -0.83
N LEU A 42 1.79 1.40 -2.11
CA LEU A 42 0.80 1.37 -3.18
C LEU A 42 0.65 -0.07 -3.65
N VAL A 43 -0.57 -0.57 -3.62
CA VAL A 43 -0.92 -1.90 -4.09
C VAL A 43 -1.53 -1.76 -5.46
N LEU A 44 -0.88 -2.34 -6.46
CA LEU A 44 -1.32 -2.37 -7.85
C LEU A 44 -1.78 -3.79 -8.17
N THR A 45 -3.05 -3.97 -8.54
CA THR A 45 -3.60 -5.26 -8.99
C THR A 45 -4.21 -5.13 -10.37
N GLN A 46 -4.25 -6.21 -11.14
CA GLN A 46 -5.06 -6.24 -12.35
C GLN A 46 -6.55 -6.13 -12.01
N LYS A 47 -7.32 -5.55 -12.93
CA LYS A 47 -8.78 -5.42 -12.79
C LYS A 47 -9.43 -6.79 -12.87
N GLU A 48 -10.22 -7.13 -11.86
CA GLU A 48 -10.95 -8.41 -11.73
C GLU A 48 -12.46 -8.18 -11.55
N GLY A 49 -12.98 -7.12 -12.17
CA GLY A 49 -14.42 -6.82 -12.17
C GLY A 49 -14.84 -5.73 -11.18
N GLU A 50 -13.90 -4.99 -10.61
CA GLU A 50 -14.19 -3.82 -9.79
C GLU A 50 -15.05 -2.82 -10.57
N ARG A 51 -16.16 -2.41 -9.93
CA ARG A 51 -17.08 -1.39 -10.45
C ARG A 51 -16.79 -0.01 -9.90
N VAL A 52 -16.17 0.06 -8.72
CA VAL A 52 -15.80 1.29 -8.03
C VAL A 52 -14.42 1.15 -7.40
N GLY A 53 -13.65 2.22 -7.37
CA GLY A 53 -12.35 2.27 -6.71
C GLY A 53 -11.39 3.26 -7.36
N TYR A 54 -10.10 3.02 -7.17
CA TYR A 54 -9.05 3.80 -7.83
C TYR A 54 -8.36 2.95 -8.89
N ALA A 55 -8.02 3.59 -10.00
CA ALA A 55 -7.22 2.99 -11.06
C ALA A 55 -6.06 3.91 -11.39
N THR A 56 -4.95 3.34 -11.84
CA THR A 56 -3.80 4.06 -12.36
C THR A 56 -3.38 3.45 -13.68
N VAL A 57 -3.31 4.28 -14.71
CA VAL A 57 -2.76 3.93 -16.01
C VAL A 57 -1.35 4.50 -16.10
N PHE A 58 -0.36 3.63 -16.30
CA PHE A 58 0.99 4.01 -16.70
C PHE A 58 1.08 3.89 -18.22
N ASP A 59 1.25 5.03 -18.89
CA ASP A 59 1.26 5.10 -20.35
C ASP A 59 2.48 4.37 -20.93
N LYS A 60 2.24 3.66 -22.04
CA LYS A 60 3.23 2.95 -22.85
C LYS A 60 4.11 3.90 -23.67
N ASN A 61 3.68 5.14 -23.84
CA ASN A 61 4.37 6.11 -24.68
C ASN A 61 5.66 6.65 -24.03
N ASP A 62 6.57 7.18 -24.86
CA ASP A 62 7.92 7.69 -24.48
C ASP A 62 7.95 8.75 -23.36
N LYS A 63 6.80 9.30 -22.99
CA LYS A 63 6.67 10.40 -22.03
C LYS A 63 6.66 9.96 -20.57
N ASN A 64 6.61 8.65 -20.29
CA ASN A 64 6.51 8.09 -18.93
C ASN A 64 5.49 8.82 -18.06
N GLN A 65 4.27 8.97 -18.55
CA GLN A 65 3.17 9.65 -17.84
C GLN A 65 2.28 8.62 -17.15
N TYR A 66 1.70 9.00 -16.01
CA TYR A 66 0.63 8.23 -15.41
C TYR A 66 -0.60 9.09 -15.13
N ARG A 67 -1.76 8.43 -15.10
CA ARG A 67 -3.02 9.00 -14.63
C ARG A 67 -3.60 8.08 -13.58
N SER A 68 -3.74 8.58 -12.36
CA SER A 68 -4.44 7.93 -11.27
C SER A 68 -5.80 8.59 -11.09
N TYR A 69 -6.87 7.84 -10.95
CA TYR A 69 -8.22 8.38 -10.91
C TYR A 69 -9.16 7.48 -10.12
N TYR A 70 -10.16 8.10 -9.50
CA TYR A 70 -11.31 7.39 -8.97
C TYR A 70 -12.29 7.05 -10.11
N PHE A 71 -12.85 5.85 -10.08
CA PHE A 71 -13.89 5.41 -10.99
C PHE A 71 -15.05 4.82 -10.20
N ALA A 72 -16.27 5.04 -10.70
CA ALA A 72 -17.52 4.48 -10.20
C ALA A 72 -18.52 4.43 -11.35
N PRO A 73 -19.60 3.61 -11.26
CA PRO A 73 -20.72 3.72 -12.19
C PRO A 73 -21.33 5.12 -12.11
N CYS A 74 -21.90 5.62 -13.21
CA CYS A 74 -22.46 6.97 -13.32
C CYS A 74 -23.39 7.31 -12.13
N GLY A 75 -23.15 8.44 -11.46
CA GLY A 75 -23.89 8.85 -10.27
C GLY A 75 -23.38 10.17 -9.67
N ASN A 76 -24.00 10.59 -8.55
CA ASN A 76 -23.66 11.81 -7.80
C ASN A 76 -22.40 11.60 -6.95
N ASP A 77 -21.25 11.45 -7.59
CA ASP A 77 -19.97 11.24 -6.91
C ASP A 77 -18.95 12.34 -7.24
N CYS A 78 -17.92 12.44 -6.40
CA CYS A 78 -16.70 13.18 -6.70
C CYS A 78 -15.73 12.30 -7.48
N PHE A 79 -15.23 12.80 -8.60
CA PHE A 79 -14.24 12.13 -9.44
C PHE A 79 -12.88 12.84 -9.35
N PRO A 80 -12.09 12.58 -8.30
CA PRO A 80 -10.72 13.06 -8.22
C PRO A 80 -9.78 12.26 -9.14
N SER A 81 -8.79 12.96 -9.68
CA SER A 81 -7.71 12.38 -10.48
C SER A 81 -6.40 13.14 -10.26
N VAL A 82 -5.31 12.41 -10.39
CA VAL A 82 -3.94 12.92 -10.39
C VAL A 82 -3.29 12.51 -11.70
N SER A 83 -2.68 13.47 -12.39
CA SER A 83 -1.77 13.20 -13.50
C SER A 83 -0.34 13.51 -13.09
N GLY A 84 0.59 12.69 -13.54
CA GLY A 84 1.99 12.81 -13.18
C GLY A 84 2.94 12.13 -14.16
N THR A 85 4.21 12.07 -13.77
CA THR A 85 5.24 11.32 -14.50
C THR A 85 5.84 10.25 -13.60
N PHE A 86 6.35 9.20 -14.23
CA PHE A 86 7.15 8.19 -13.57
C PHE A 86 8.52 8.08 -14.25
N LYS A 87 9.52 7.57 -13.55
CA LYS A 87 10.82 7.26 -14.14
C LYS A 87 11.38 6.02 -13.47
N LEU A 88 11.70 4.99 -14.26
CA LEU A 88 12.51 3.88 -13.77
C LEU A 88 13.92 4.43 -13.51
N ILE A 89 14.28 4.52 -12.23
CA ILE A 89 15.55 5.06 -11.76
C ILE A 89 16.58 3.96 -11.49
N ALA A 90 16.11 2.71 -11.40
CA ALA A 90 16.89 1.47 -11.39
C ALA A 90 15.94 0.30 -11.76
N PRO A 91 16.43 -0.91 -12.05
CA PRO A 91 15.57 -2.05 -12.40
C PRO A 91 14.45 -2.33 -11.39
N SER A 92 14.73 -2.14 -10.10
CA SER A 92 13.80 -2.37 -8.99
C SER A 92 13.21 -1.09 -8.40
N TYR A 93 13.36 0.08 -9.04
CA TYR A 93 12.93 1.35 -8.47
C TYR A 93 12.27 2.28 -9.49
N VAL A 94 11.17 2.89 -9.07
CA VAL A 94 10.45 3.94 -9.80
C VAL A 94 10.40 5.22 -8.98
N ARG A 95 10.64 6.35 -9.62
CA ARG A 95 10.30 7.67 -9.10
C ARG A 95 8.94 8.07 -9.64
N LEU A 96 8.01 8.45 -8.77
CA LEU A 96 6.73 9.05 -9.15
C LEU A 96 6.75 10.54 -8.84
N ASN A 97 6.24 11.36 -9.76
CA ASN A 97 5.99 12.78 -9.57
C ASN A 97 4.53 13.07 -9.89
N ALA A 98 3.76 13.52 -8.91
CA ALA A 98 2.42 14.02 -9.14
C ALA A 98 2.50 15.50 -9.54
N LEU A 99 1.82 15.87 -10.64
CA LEU A 99 1.95 17.19 -11.25
C LEU A 99 0.67 18.01 -11.17
N LYS A 100 -0.49 17.35 -11.28
CA LYS A 100 -1.77 18.04 -11.31
C LYS A 100 -2.85 17.18 -10.66
N PHE A 101 -3.63 17.80 -9.80
CA PHE A 101 -4.84 17.24 -9.21
C PHE A 101 -6.06 17.92 -9.82
N VAL A 102 -7.03 17.13 -10.28
CA VAL A 102 -8.32 17.60 -10.78
C VAL A 102 -9.43 16.83 -10.09
N GLN A 103 -10.48 17.52 -9.68
CA GLN A 103 -11.70 16.93 -9.12
C GLN A 103 -12.91 17.58 -9.80
N SER A 104 -13.84 16.75 -10.26
CA SER A 104 -15.12 17.13 -10.85
C SER A 104 -16.24 16.20 -10.35
N GLY A 105 -17.48 16.40 -10.81
CA GLY A 105 -18.64 15.61 -10.39
C GLY A 105 -19.60 16.40 -9.50
N ASP A 106 -20.37 15.71 -8.67
CA ASP A 106 -21.37 16.31 -7.78
C ASP A 106 -20.73 16.84 -6.49
N CYS A 107 -19.68 17.65 -6.65
CA CYS A 107 -18.99 18.31 -5.56
C CYS A 107 -18.15 19.49 -6.03
N LYS A 108 -17.51 20.18 -5.08
CA LYS A 108 -16.68 21.33 -5.39
C LYS A 108 -15.56 20.96 -6.36
N SER A 109 -15.62 21.55 -7.55
CA SER A 109 -14.57 21.41 -8.55
C SER A 109 -13.25 21.95 -8.03
N LYS A 110 -12.16 21.20 -8.28
CA LYS A 110 -10.80 21.59 -7.90
C LYS A 110 -9.87 21.36 -9.08
N ASN A 111 -8.94 22.28 -9.29
CA ASN A 111 -7.86 22.14 -10.25
C ASN A 111 -6.63 22.76 -9.60
N LYS A 112 -5.62 21.93 -9.32
CA LYS A 112 -4.43 22.34 -8.58
C LYS A 112 -3.18 21.79 -9.26
N THR A 113 -2.18 22.64 -9.43
CA THR A 113 -0.82 22.19 -9.71
C THR A 113 -0.20 21.66 -8.42
N LEU A 114 0.50 20.55 -8.51
CA LEU A 114 1.21 19.92 -7.40
C LEU A 114 2.70 20.21 -7.57
N HIS A 115 3.31 20.83 -6.57
CA HIS A 115 4.72 21.18 -6.58
C HIS A 115 5.47 20.27 -5.60
N ASN A 116 6.59 19.69 -6.06
CA ASN A 116 7.47 18.83 -5.26
C ASN A 116 6.75 17.63 -4.62
N ASP A 117 5.71 17.11 -5.27
CA ASP A 117 5.03 15.89 -4.86
C ASP A 117 5.68 14.69 -5.55
N THR A 118 6.79 14.26 -4.97
CA THR A 118 7.67 13.25 -5.54
C THR A 118 8.04 12.22 -4.48
N ALA A 119 8.07 10.95 -4.85
CA ALA A 119 8.63 9.89 -4.02
C ALA A 119 9.26 8.78 -4.87
N ASP A 120 10.25 8.11 -4.27
CA ASP A 120 10.88 6.93 -4.82
C ASP A 120 10.26 5.68 -4.20
N TYR A 121 10.01 4.69 -5.03
CA TYR A 121 9.39 3.43 -4.65
C TYR A 121 10.22 2.25 -5.14
N TYR A 122 10.39 1.28 -4.25
CA TYR A 122 10.86 -0.05 -4.60
C TYR A 122 9.72 -0.84 -5.25
N ILE A 123 10.01 -1.45 -6.40
CA ILE A 123 9.08 -2.27 -7.17
C ILE A 123 9.22 -3.72 -6.69
N TYR A 124 8.24 -4.19 -5.93
CA TYR A 124 8.19 -5.58 -5.49
C TYR A 124 7.10 -6.33 -6.23
N LYS A 125 7.51 -7.22 -7.14
CA LYS A 125 6.60 -8.08 -7.90
C LYS A 125 6.07 -9.20 -7.00
N VAL A 126 4.80 -9.10 -6.60
CA VAL A 126 4.12 -10.11 -5.78
C VAL A 126 3.68 -11.28 -6.65
N SER A 127 3.11 -10.99 -7.83
CA SER A 127 2.75 -11.96 -8.86
C SER A 127 2.78 -11.30 -10.25
N ASN A 128 2.40 -12.01 -11.31
CA ASN A 128 2.21 -11.40 -12.63
C ASN A 128 1.05 -10.41 -12.67
N LYS A 129 0.12 -10.47 -11.70
CA LYS A 129 -1.06 -9.62 -11.63
C LYS A 129 -1.02 -8.61 -10.49
N LYS A 130 0.05 -8.58 -9.71
CA LYS A 130 0.13 -7.80 -8.49
C LYS A 130 1.53 -7.28 -8.21
N ILE A 131 1.62 -5.98 -7.96
CA ILE A 131 2.84 -5.27 -7.63
C ILE A 131 2.64 -4.45 -6.37
N PHE A 132 3.64 -4.44 -5.50
CA PHE A 132 3.77 -3.47 -4.44
C PHE A 132 4.78 -2.41 -4.86
N LEU A 133 4.38 -1.14 -4.73
CA LEU A 133 5.32 -0.02 -4.71
C LEU A 133 5.52 0.35 -3.24
N VAL A 134 6.70 0.04 -2.71
CA VAL A 134 7.07 0.33 -1.32
C VAL A 134 7.87 1.61 -1.28
N LYS A 135 7.36 2.63 -0.57
CA LYS A 135 8.05 3.92 -0.47
C LYS A 135 9.41 3.73 0.17
N SER A 136 10.44 4.20 -0.54
CA SER A 136 11.85 4.02 -0.23
C SER A 136 12.44 5.35 0.24
N ALA A 137 13.08 5.35 1.40
CA ALA A 137 13.77 6.52 1.93
C ALA A 137 15.21 6.65 1.40
N SER A 138 15.89 5.53 1.20
CA SER A 138 17.33 5.47 0.93
C SER A 138 17.71 4.65 -0.30
N ARG A 139 16.73 4.03 -0.98
CA ARG A 139 16.91 3.08 -2.09
C ARG A 139 17.84 1.92 -1.71
N ASN A 140 17.65 1.41 -0.51
CA ASN A 140 18.35 0.24 -0.01
C ASN A 140 17.55 -1.02 -0.35
N GLU A 141 17.96 -1.73 -1.40
CA GLU A 141 17.19 -2.86 -1.91
C GLU A 141 16.97 -3.96 -0.87
N LYS A 142 17.95 -4.21 0.01
CA LYS A 142 17.79 -5.20 1.07
C LYS A 142 16.71 -4.78 2.06
N GLU A 143 16.74 -3.53 2.51
CA GLU A 143 15.75 -2.98 3.44
C GLU A 143 14.36 -2.93 2.81
N ASP A 144 14.24 -2.38 1.61
CA ASP A 144 12.97 -2.19 0.92
C ASP A 144 12.33 -3.53 0.55
N LYS A 145 13.13 -4.53 0.16
CA LYS A 145 12.66 -5.89 -0.10
C LYS A 145 12.14 -6.57 1.16
N GLU A 146 12.85 -6.44 2.29
CA GLU A 146 12.36 -6.97 3.57
C GLU A 146 11.09 -6.24 4.01
N LYS A 147 11.01 -4.93 3.84
CA LYS A 147 9.79 -4.14 4.09
C LYS A 147 8.63 -4.60 3.20
N ALA A 148 8.87 -4.87 1.92
CA ALA A 148 7.86 -5.39 1.00
C ALA A 148 7.34 -6.77 1.43
N LYS A 149 8.24 -7.67 1.86
CA LYS A 149 7.83 -8.97 2.42
C LYS A 149 6.98 -8.79 3.68
N ASN A 150 7.32 -7.85 4.55
CA ASN A 150 6.53 -7.56 5.73
C ASN A 150 5.11 -7.08 5.38
N TYR A 151 4.95 -6.26 4.33
CA TYR A 151 3.61 -5.85 3.90
C TYR A 151 2.70 -7.02 3.48
N LEU A 152 3.23 -8.17 3.06
CA LEU A 152 2.43 -9.38 2.82
C LEU A 152 1.69 -9.85 4.09
N LEU A 153 2.21 -9.54 5.28
CA LEU A 153 1.56 -9.88 6.54
C LEU A 153 0.23 -9.12 6.73
N VAL A 154 0.13 -7.90 6.22
CA VAL A 154 -0.96 -6.94 6.49
C VAL A 154 -1.74 -6.53 5.22
N THR A 155 -1.58 -7.27 4.14
CA THR A 155 -2.31 -7.10 2.88
C THR A 155 -3.12 -8.35 2.57
N ASP A 156 -4.09 -8.23 1.66
CA ASP A 156 -5.02 -9.32 1.29
C ASP A 156 -5.82 -9.87 2.47
N ILE A 157 -6.15 -8.99 3.42
CA ILE A 157 -6.98 -9.33 4.57
C ILE A 157 -8.43 -8.92 4.25
N LYS A 158 -9.35 -9.86 4.37
CA LYS A 158 -10.79 -9.65 4.25
C LYS A 158 -11.26 -8.67 5.33
N ASP A 159 -12.06 -7.71 4.92
CA ASP A 159 -12.70 -6.70 5.79
C ASP A 159 -13.47 -7.33 6.95
N ASN A 160 -14.10 -8.48 6.73
CA ASN A 160 -14.86 -9.21 7.75
C ASN A 160 -14.03 -9.73 8.95
N VAL A 161 -12.70 -9.51 8.95
CA VAL A 161 -11.87 -9.66 10.15
C VAL A 161 -12.36 -8.77 11.29
N VAL A 162 -12.97 -7.62 11.00
CA VAL A 162 -13.44 -6.67 12.03
C VAL A 162 -14.74 -7.11 12.72
N TYR A 163 -15.61 -7.83 12.02
CA TYR A 163 -16.92 -8.22 12.56
C TYR A 163 -16.87 -9.46 13.47
N ASN A 164 -15.82 -10.28 13.35
CA ASN A 164 -15.76 -11.59 13.99
C ASN A 164 -14.98 -11.60 15.32
N ARG A 165 -14.78 -10.43 15.96
CA ARG A 165 -13.82 -10.31 17.08
C ARG A 165 -14.38 -9.58 18.29
N LYS A 166 -14.05 -10.11 19.47
CA LYS A 166 -14.33 -9.48 20.75
C LYS A 166 -13.34 -8.34 20.96
N GLN A 167 -13.87 -7.13 21.04
CA GLN A 167 -13.11 -5.93 21.35
C GLN A 167 -12.54 -6.04 22.77
N LYS A 168 -11.27 -5.63 22.95
CA LYS A 168 -10.58 -5.68 24.25
C LYS A 168 -10.21 -4.29 24.78
N MET A 169 -10.15 -3.28 23.92
CA MET A 169 -9.88 -1.89 24.30
C MET A 169 -10.66 -0.91 23.43
N LYS A 170 -11.09 0.21 24.02
CA LYS A 170 -11.73 1.33 23.35
C LYS A 170 -11.12 2.63 23.86
N VAL A 171 -10.73 3.54 22.97
CA VAL A 171 -10.21 4.85 23.31
C VAL A 171 -10.84 5.92 22.44
N GLU A 172 -10.98 7.13 22.97
CA GLU A 172 -11.29 8.30 22.13
C GLU A 172 -10.08 8.59 21.22
N ALA A 173 -10.36 8.81 19.93
CA ALA A 173 -9.37 9.15 18.93
C ALA A 173 -9.59 10.60 18.49
N LYS A 174 -8.51 11.27 18.09
CA LYS A 174 -8.59 12.63 17.51
C LYS A 174 -8.59 12.62 15.98
N SER A 175 -8.32 11.47 15.39
CA SER A 175 -8.35 11.26 13.95
C SER A 175 -8.69 9.79 13.66
N ILE A 176 -9.27 9.56 12.48
CA ILE A 176 -9.50 8.23 11.91
C ILE A 176 -8.18 7.60 11.41
N GLY A 177 -7.00 8.07 11.83
CA GLY A 177 -5.71 7.51 11.40
C GLY A 177 -5.27 6.26 12.19
N PRO A 178 -4.18 5.59 11.76
CA PRO A 178 -3.52 4.59 12.59
C PRO A 178 -2.98 5.24 13.87
N LEU A 179 -3.01 4.52 14.99
CA LEU A 179 -2.54 5.00 16.29
C LEU A 179 -1.41 4.11 16.85
N PRO A 180 -0.19 4.15 16.29
CA PRO A 180 0.92 3.28 16.73
C PRO A 180 1.17 3.32 18.25
N ALA A 181 1.12 4.50 18.88
CA ALA A 181 1.28 4.62 20.33
C ALA A 181 0.18 3.88 21.13
N GLN A 182 -1.05 3.83 20.62
CA GLN A 182 -2.13 3.04 21.25
C GLN A 182 -1.95 1.54 21.00
N ILE A 183 -1.34 1.16 19.88
CA ILE A 183 -0.96 -0.24 19.62
C ILE A 183 0.15 -0.68 20.57
N GLU A 184 1.15 0.16 20.84
CA GLU A 184 2.20 -0.11 21.83
C GLU A 184 1.61 -0.28 23.23
N LYS A 185 0.70 0.61 23.62
CA LYS A 185 -0.03 0.52 24.90
C LYS A 185 -0.86 -0.76 24.98
N TYR A 186 -1.66 -1.05 23.95
CA TYR A 186 -2.44 -2.29 23.87
C TYR A 186 -1.55 -3.53 24.00
N THR A 187 -0.42 -3.53 23.29
CA THR A 187 0.54 -4.63 23.28
C THR A 187 1.18 -4.84 24.65
N THR A 188 1.46 -3.75 25.37
CA THR A 188 2.07 -3.80 26.71
C THR A 188 1.03 -4.16 27.78
N ASP A 189 -0.13 -3.51 27.78
CA ASP A 189 -1.09 -3.59 28.88
C ASP A 189 -2.06 -4.77 28.74
N ILE A 190 -2.48 -5.07 27.51
CA ILE A 190 -3.49 -6.10 27.20
C ILE A 190 -2.83 -7.42 26.77
N LEU A 191 -1.87 -7.36 25.83
CA LEU A 191 -1.14 -8.55 25.40
C LEU A 191 0.02 -8.93 26.34
N GLN A 192 0.42 -8.03 27.25
CA GLN A 192 1.48 -8.26 28.23
C GLN A 192 2.84 -8.63 27.62
N LEU A 193 3.12 -8.18 26.38
CA LEU A 193 4.40 -8.43 25.74
C LEU A 193 5.46 -7.45 26.27
N LYS A 194 6.57 -8.00 26.80
CA LYS A 194 7.65 -7.20 27.39
C LYS A 194 8.65 -6.67 26.37
N LYS A 195 8.88 -7.41 25.29
CA LYS A 195 9.80 -7.06 24.21
C LYS A 195 9.12 -7.35 22.89
N PHE A 196 8.74 -6.32 22.16
CA PHE A 196 8.03 -6.47 20.90
C PHE A 196 8.49 -5.43 19.88
N LYS A 197 8.11 -5.65 18.63
CA LYS A 197 8.26 -4.69 17.54
C LYS A 197 7.00 -4.70 16.68
N ILE A 198 6.45 -3.52 16.41
CA ILE A 198 5.50 -3.34 15.31
C ILE A 198 6.31 -3.46 14.02
N ILE A 199 6.11 -4.55 13.28
CA ILE A 199 6.86 -4.83 12.05
C ILE A 199 6.39 -3.88 10.95
N ILE A 200 5.07 -3.81 10.78
CA ILE A 200 4.41 -3.09 9.71
C ILE A 200 2.94 -2.92 10.06
N TYR A 201 2.27 -1.99 9.38
CA TYR A 201 0.82 -1.88 9.41
C TYR A 201 0.30 -1.41 8.06
N ASN A 202 -0.98 -1.67 7.81
CA ASN A 202 -1.66 -1.21 6.61
C ASN A 202 -3.16 -1.04 6.87
N GLN A 203 -3.81 -0.16 6.12
CA GLN A 203 -5.25 0.02 6.16
C GLN A 203 -5.95 -1.13 5.42
N LEU A 204 -7.07 -1.60 5.97
CA LEU A 204 -8.00 -2.48 5.28
C LEU A 204 -8.73 -1.71 4.18
N ARG A 205 -8.74 -2.27 2.97
CA ARG A 205 -9.32 -1.61 1.80
C ARG A 205 -10.79 -1.28 2.04
N GLY A 206 -11.16 -0.02 1.83
CA GLY A 206 -12.55 0.43 1.85
C GLY A 206 -13.17 0.66 3.23
N ILE A 207 -12.41 0.46 4.32
CA ILE A 207 -12.91 0.72 5.68
C ILE A 207 -11.88 1.47 6.52
N ALA A 208 -12.36 2.16 7.56
CA ALA A 208 -11.54 2.86 8.54
C ALA A 208 -10.97 1.86 9.57
N ALA A 209 -10.16 0.90 9.11
CA ALA A 209 -9.50 -0.05 9.99
C ALA A 209 -8.06 -0.33 9.55
N TRP A 210 -7.16 -0.58 10.50
CA TRP A 210 -5.74 -0.85 10.30
C TRP A 210 -5.35 -2.16 10.95
N VAL A 211 -4.54 -2.93 10.25
CA VAL A 211 -3.94 -4.16 10.78
C VAL A 211 -2.46 -3.90 11.04
N PHE A 212 -2.04 -4.14 12.28
CA PHE A 212 -0.66 -4.06 12.73
C PHE A 212 -0.13 -5.46 12.96
N ALA A 213 1.00 -5.80 12.32
CA ALA A 213 1.73 -7.03 12.63
C ALA A 213 2.73 -6.74 13.77
N VAL A 214 2.48 -7.32 14.94
CA VAL A 214 3.30 -7.14 16.14
C VAL A 214 4.07 -8.43 16.40
N LYS A 215 5.41 -8.33 16.40
CA LYS A 215 6.29 -9.46 16.69
C LYS A 215 6.74 -9.43 18.13
N ASP A 216 6.46 -10.50 18.86
CA ASP A 216 7.12 -10.80 20.12
C ASP A 216 8.59 -11.14 19.84
N LEU A 217 9.52 -10.37 20.41
CA LEU A 217 10.96 -10.56 20.20
C LEU A 217 11.53 -11.68 21.08
N THR A 218 10.80 -12.14 22.09
CA THR A 218 11.18 -13.27 22.94
C THR A 218 10.84 -14.59 22.28
N THR A 219 9.64 -14.73 21.74
CA THR A 219 9.16 -16.00 21.13
C THR A 219 9.26 -16.02 19.61
N GLY A 220 9.38 -14.85 18.97
CA GLY A 220 9.31 -14.70 17.52
C GLY A 220 7.89 -14.75 16.94
N ALA A 221 6.87 -14.99 17.78
CA ALA A 221 5.47 -15.09 17.35
C ALA A 221 4.95 -13.74 16.84
N ILE A 222 4.05 -13.78 15.86
CA ILE A 222 3.36 -12.61 15.33
C ILE A 222 1.90 -12.63 15.80
N THR A 223 1.50 -11.55 16.43
CA THR A 223 0.11 -11.24 16.78
C THR A 223 -0.34 -10.05 15.95
N TYR A 224 -1.55 -10.13 15.41
CA TYR A 224 -2.13 -9.03 14.66
C TYR A 224 -3.01 -8.22 15.57
N VAL A 225 -2.71 -6.95 15.75
CA VAL A 225 -3.58 -6.00 16.45
C VAL A 225 -4.33 -5.21 15.39
N ILE A 226 -5.65 -5.22 15.47
CA ILE A 226 -6.51 -4.48 14.55
C ILE A 226 -7.10 -3.29 15.29
N GLN A 227 -7.00 -2.13 14.65
CA GLN A 227 -7.64 -0.90 15.07
C GLN A 227 -8.81 -0.61 14.12
N GLU A 228 -10.02 -0.48 14.65
CA GLU A 228 -11.20 -0.02 13.90
C GLU A 228 -11.60 1.36 14.43
N ASN A 229 -11.66 2.34 13.52
CA ASN A 229 -12.07 3.71 13.82
C ASN A 229 -13.50 3.93 13.33
N TYR A 230 -14.33 4.56 14.16
CA TYR A 230 -15.70 4.91 13.83
C TYR A 230 -16.16 6.15 14.61
N ILE A 231 -17.22 6.79 14.14
CA ILE A 231 -17.87 7.89 14.85
C ILE A 231 -18.97 7.30 15.73
N ASP A 232 -18.94 7.58 17.03
CA ASP A 232 -19.95 7.12 17.96
C ASP A 232 -21.21 8.00 17.94
N ILE A 233 -22.22 7.62 18.72
CA ILE A 233 -23.51 8.32 18.80
C ILE A 233 -23.44 9.76 19.34
N LYS A 234 -22.27 10.21 19.82
CA LYS A 234 -22.02 11.57 20.33
C LYS A 234 -21.10 12.36 19.39
N ASP A 235 -20.99 11.93 18.13
CA ASP A 235 -20.08 12.49 17.13
C ASP A 235 -18.61 12.46 17.56
N LYS A 236 -18.23 11.52 18.42
CA LYS A 236 -16.85 11.33 18.84
C LYS A 236 -16.18 10.28 17.99
N GLU A 237 -14.98 10.59 17.52
CA GLU A 237 -14.12 9.60 16.90
C GLU A 237 -13.58 8.64 17.96
N VAL A 238 -13.73 7.35 17.72
CA VAL A 238 -13.33 6.29 18.64
C VAL A 238 -12.54 5.24 17.88
N ALA A 239 -11.44 4.80 18.49
CA ALA A 239 -10.72 3.60 18.08
C ALA A 239 -11.04 2.41 19.00
N ARG A 240 -11.41 1.27 18.40
CA ARG A 240 -11.56 -0.02 19.07
C ARG A 240 -10.42 -0.95 18.64
N PHE A 241 -9.97 -1.77 19.58
CA PHE A 241 -8.85 -2.67 19.37
C PHE A 241 -9.21 -4.09 19.76
N PHE A 242 -8.71 -5.01 18.96
CA PHE A 242 -8.74 -6.44 19.20
C PHE A 242 -7.51 -7.07 18.55
N ASP A 243 -7.25 -8.33 18.88
CA ASP A 243 -6.14 -9.08 18.33
C ASP A 243 -6.58 -10.44 17.80
N CYS A 244 -5.73 -10.98 16.93
CA CYS A 244 -5.78 -12.38 16.56
C CYS A 244 -4.37 -12.93 16.32
N SER A 245 -4.24 -14.23 16.56
CA SER A 245 -3.03 -14.99 16.24
C SER A 245 -2.84 -15.17 14.74
N GLU A 246 -1.64 -15.56 14.31
CA GLU A 246 -1.39 -15.96 12.92
C GLU A 246 -2.34 -17.06 12.42
N ALA A 247 -2.62 -18.08 13.25
CA ALA A 247 -3.51 -19.18 12.90
C ALA A 247 -4.95 -18.69 12.63
N GLU A 248 -5.37 -17.68 13.38
CA GLU A 248 -6.66 -17.04 13.23
C GLU A 248 -6.71 -16.10 12.02
N MET A 249 -5.66 -15.31 11.79
CA MET A 249 -5.54 -14.38 10.67
C MET A 249 -5.60 -15.10 9.32
N LYS A 250 -5.04 -16.32 9.22
CA LYS A 250 -5.08 -17.14 8.00
C LYS A 250 -6.50 -17.34 7.45
N LYS A 251 -7.53 -17.38 8.31
CA LYS A 251 -8.94 -17.54 7.88
C LYS A 251 -9.46 -16.32 7.10
N PHE A 252 -8.80 -15.18 7.27
CA PHE A 252 -9.17 -13.89 6.68
C PHE A 252 -8.29 -13.50 5.50
N ARG A 253 -7.29 -14.31 5.13
CA ARG A 253 -6.48 -14.04 3.93
C ARG A 253 -7.27 -14.37 2.65
N GLN A 254 -7.04 -13.59 1.60
CA GLN A 254 -7.57 -13.81 0.25
C GLN A 254 -6.58 -14.68 -0.56
#